data_AF-A0A7S1TUF1-F1
#
_entry.id   AF-A0A7S1TUF1-F1
#
_cell.length_a   1.000
_cell.length_b   1.000
_cell.length_c   1.000
_cell.angle_alpha   90.00
_cell.angle_beta   90.00
_cell.angle_gamma   90.00
#
_symmetry.space_group_name_H-M   'P 1'
#
loop_
_entity.id
_entity.type
_entity.pdbx_description
1 polymer ?
#
loop_
_entity_poly.entity_id
_entity_poly.type
_entity_poly.pdbx_seq_one_letter_code
_entity_poly.pdbx_strand_id
1 'polypeptide(L)'
;MPQAAAAADGQLGGAEGWRSELAVAVAFLAGALAALLLLFFAAHELQGMVQSGPYEHLRGDIWNCVDFVSIIAQGLTLFLLVVDYRRAGGGVSVHGDFQASSTCASIALPPAWFSLLYFMLGFEGSGMLARMVIEITRGVRDFVIILAVVVIGFALSFYVLFQAGSMQHDPMTVGDVDVEDEVFGYRNPLAALVSGFALMLGDFDRDEFSASANESLMNVLFVVFQVFVTIIMLNLLIAIMGDIFDKVSPEP
;
A
#
# COMPACT_ATOMS: atom_id res chain seq x y z
N MET A 1 -20.33 53.49 -14.83
CA MET A 1 -20.43 52.05 -14.51
C MET A 1 -19.15 51.39 -13.92
N PRO A 2 -18.10 52.06 -13.38
CA PRO A 2 -16.97 51.35 -12.78
C PRO A 2 -17.11 51.03 -11.27
N GLN A 3 -18.04 51.65 -10.54
CA GLN A 3 -18.20 51.44 -9.09
C GLN A 3 -18.90 50.13 -8.70
N ALA A 4 -19.70 49.53 -9.60
CA ALA A 4 -20.39 48.27 -9.33
C ALA A 4 -19.46 47.05 -9.46
N ALA A 5 -18.43 47.12 -10.32
CA ALA A 5 -17.46 46.04 -10.51
C ALA A 5 -16.48 45.92 -9.33
N ALA A 6 -16.03 47.05 -8.76
CA ALA A 6 -15.12 47.05 -7.61
C ALA A 6 -15.78 46.54 -6.30
N ALA A 7 -17.09 46.74 -6.15
CA ALA A 7 -17.85 46.22 -5.01
C ALA A 7 -18.08 44.70 -5.10
N ALA A 8 -18.24 44.18 -6.32
CA ALA A 8 -18.36 42.74 -6.56
C ALA A 8 -17.02 42.02 -6.35
N ASP A 9 -15.90 42.59 -6.81
CA ASP A 9 -14.55 42.04 -6.59
C ASP A 9 -14.16 42.02 -5.10
N GLY A 10 -14.53 43.07 -4.34
CA GLY A 10 -14.30 43.13 -2.89
C GLY A 10 -15.16 42.14 -2.09
N GLN A 11 -16.36 41.80 -2.56
CA GLN A 11 -17.22 40.79 -1.92
C GLN A 11 -16.78 39.35 -2.25
N LEU A 12 -16.24 39.11 -3.46
CA LEU A 12 -15.68 37.81 -3.84
C LEU A 12 -14.37 37.53 -3.09
N GLY A 13 -13.48 38.52 -2.93
CA GLY A 13 -12.26 38.37 -2.13
C GLY A 13 -12.51 38.14 -0.64
N GLY A 14 -13.58 38.75 -0.07
CA GLY A 14 -13.98 38.51 1.32
C GLY A 14 -14.59 37.11 1.55
N ALA A 15 -15.32 36.58 0.57
CA ALA A 15 -15.89 35.24 0.63
C ALA A 15 -14.83 34.14 0.47
N GLU A 16 -13.79 34.37 -0.34
CA GLU A 16 -12.64 33.46 -0.46
C GLU A 16 -11.76 33.48 0.80
N GLY A 17 -11.54 34.65 1.41
CA GLY A 17 -10.72 34.79 2.62
C GLY A 17 -11.29 34.09 3.86
N TRP A 18 -12.62 34.12 4.07
CA TRP A 18 -13.18 33.38 5.22
C TRP A 18 -13.13 31.86 5.01
N ARG A 19 -13.24 31.38 3.77
CA ARG A 19 -13.15 29.94 3.46
C ARG A 19 -11.73 29.40 3.66
N SER A 20 -10.69 30.17 3.33
CA SER A 20 -9.30 29.78 3.58
C SER A 20 -8.96 29.77 5.07
N GLU A 21 -9.37 30.80 5.83
CA GLU A 21 -9.19 30.87 7.28
C GLU A 21 -9.92 29.72 8.01
N LEU A 22 -11.16 29.42 7.61
CA LEU A 22 -11.91 28.27 8.13
C LEU A 22 -11.21 26.94 7.82
N ALA A 23 -10.71 26.76 6.59
CA ALA A 23 -10.02 25.53 6.20
C ALA A 23 -8.76 25.30 7.03
N VAL A 24 -7.98 26.35 7.30
CA VAL A 24 -6.79 26.30 8.16
C VAL A 24 -7.18 25.97 9.60
N ALA A 25 -8.22 26.61 10.14
CA ALA A 25 -8.70 26.33 11.49
C ALA A 25 -9.18 24.88 11.65
N VAL A 26 -9.94 24.36 10.67
CA VAL A 26 -10.41 22.97 10.66
C VAL A 26 -9.23 22.00 10.58
N ALA A 27 -8.24 22.25 9.72
CA ALA A 27 -7.06 21.41 9.61
C ALA A 27 -6.25 21.38 10.92
N PHE A 28 -6.09 22.53 11.58
CA PHE A 28 -5.39 22.63 12.86
C PHE A 28 -6.13 21.89 13.98
N LEU A 29 -7.46 22.03 14.05
CA LEU A 29 -8.29 21.30 15.00
C LEU A 29 -8.25 19.78 14.76
N ALA A 30 -8.30 19.36 13.50
CA ALA A 30 -8.19 17.95 13.12
C ALA A 30 -6.82 17.37 13.50
N GLY A 31 -5.73 18.12 13.25
CA GLY A 31 -4.37 17.71 13.64
C GLY A 31 -4.19 17.63 15.16
N ALA A 32 -4.74 18.60 15.91
CA ALA A 32 -4.73 18.58 17.36
C ALA A 32 -5.52 17.39 17.93
N LEU A 33 -6.70 17.11 17.37
CA LEU A 33 -7.50 15.95 17.74
C LEU A 33 -6.75 14.63 17.46
N ALA A 34 -6.13 14.51 16.28
CA ALA A 34 -5.34 13.34 15.91
C ALA A 34 -4.15 13.13 16.88
N ALA A 35 -3.46 14.19 17.27
CA ALA A 35 -2.37 14.12 18.26
C ALA A 35 -2.88 13.68 19.64
N LEU A 36 -4.03 14.18 20.09
CA LEU A 36 -4.64 13.76 21.36
C LEU A 36 -5.04 12.28 21.33
N LEU A 37 -5.66 11.83 20.25
CA LEU A 37 -6.03 10.42 20.07
C LEU A 37 -4.78 9.53 20.03
N LEU A 38 -3.73 9.94 19.32
CA LEU A 38 -2.47 9.21 19.28
C LEU A 38 -1.86 9.07 20.68
N LEU A 39 -1.83 10.15 21.47
CA LEU A 39 -1.33 10.10 22.85
C LEU A 39 -2.17 9.17 23.73
N PHE A 40 -3.49 9.17 23.56
CA PHE A 40 -4.38 8.27 24.26
C PHE A 40 -4.08 6.80 23.93
N PHE A 41 -3.98 6.45 22.65
CA PHE A 41 -3.64 5.09 22.22
C PHE A 41 -2.23 4.69 22.66
N ALA A 42 -1.25 5.59 22.53
CA ALA A 42 0.12 5.33 22.97
C ALA A 42 0.22 5.09 24.48
N ALA A 43 -0.54 5.83 25.29
CA ALA A 43 -0.59 5.62 26.73
C ALA A 43 -1.21 4.26 27.08
N HIS A 44 -2.25 3.85 26.36
CA HIS A 44 -2.89 2.55 26.57
C HIS A 44 -1.95 1.39 26.22
N GLU A 45 -1.26 1.46 25.08
CA GLU A 45 -0.27 0.45 24.69
C GLU A 45 0.92 0.39 25.64
N LEU A 46 1.43 1.55 26.08
CA LEU A 46 2.56 1.60 27.02
C LEU A 46 2.18 1.01 28.38
N GLN A 47 0.95 1.24 28.84
CA GLN A 47 0.42 0.60 30.04
C GLN A 47 0.32 -0.92 29.87
N GLY A 48 -0.13 -1.40 28.70
CA GLY A 48 -0.13 -2.83 28.36
C GLY A 48 1.26 -3.44 28.43
N MET A 49 2.24 -2.81 27.77
CA MET A 49 3.64 -3.26 27.76
C MET A 49 4.29 -3.29 29.14
N VAL A 50 3.93 -2.36 30.03
CA VAL A 50 4.45 -2.33 31.41
C VAL A 50 3.87 -3.48 32.25
N GLN A 51 2.63 -3.91 31.98
CA GLN A 51 1.97 -4.97 32.74
C GLN A 51 2.41 -6.38 32.34
N SER A 52 2.53 -6.65 31.03
CA SER A 52 2.90 -7.97 30.50
C SER A 52 4.39 -8.10 30.15
N GLY A 53 5.11 -6.98 30.07
CA GLY A 53 6.48 -6.94 29.57
C GLY A 53 6.52 -6.75 28.04
N PRO A 54 7.47 -5.96 27.49
CA PRO A 54 7.43 -5.53 26.10
C PRO A 54 7.55 -6.68 25.08
N TYR A 55 8.30 -7.73 25.42
CA TYR A 55 8.47 -8.89 24.55
C TYR A 55 7.23 -9.78 24.49
N GLU A 56 6.58 -9.97 25.63
CA GLU A 56 5.39 -10.82 25.75
C GLU A 56 4.16 -10.13 25.16
N HIS A 57 4.04 -8.81 25.34
CA HIS A 57 2.99 -7.99 24.74
C HIS A 57 3.00 -8.01 23.20
N LEU A 58 4.17 -7.79 22.59
CA LEU A 58 4.31 -7.67 21.14
C LEU A 58 4.25 -9.03 20.42
N ARG A 59 4.64 -10.11 21.08
CA ARG A 59 4.61 -11.47 20.49
C ARG A 59 3.34 -12.23 20.83
N GLY A 60 2.61 -11.83 21.86
CA GLY A 60 1.41 -12.51 22.35
C GLY A 60 0.22 -12.40 21.41
N ASP A 61 -0.04 -11.21 20.86
CA ASP A 61 -1.15 -10.97 19.91
C ASP A 61 -0.69 -10.17 18.69
N ILE A 62 -1.24 -10.52 17.52
CA ILE A 62 -0.97 -9.82 16.26
C ILE A 62 -1.49 -8.38 16.33
N TRP A 63 -2.59 -8.16 17.05
CA TRP A 63 -3.20 -6.84 17.20
C TRP A 63 -2.29 -5.85 17.89
N ASN A 64 -1.62 -6.25 18.98
CA ASN A 64 -0.65 -5.39 19.66
C ASN A 64 0.50 -4.97 18.74
N CYS A 65 0.93 -5.87 17.84
CA CYS A 65 1.95 -5.55 16.84
C CYS A 65 1.44 -4.55 15.80
N VAL A 66 0.22 -4.75 15.28
CA VAL A 66 -0.43 -3.83 14.33
C VAL A 66 -0.63 -2.46 14.96
N ASP A 67 -1.13 -2.39 16.19
CA ASP A 67 -1.38 -1.15 16.92
C ASP A 67 -0.07 -0.42 17.24
N PHE A 68 0.97 -1.13 17.66
CA PHE A 68 2.29 -0.55 17.87
C PHE A 68 2.89 0.05 16.60
N VAL A 69 2.85 -0.70 15.48
CA VAL A 69 3.33 -0.22 14.17
C VAL A 69 2.51 0.99 13.71
N SER A 70 1.19 0.93 13.89
CA SER A 70 0.25 2.01 13.55
C SER A 70 0.57 3.29 14.33
N ILE A 71 0.78 3.20 15.65
CA ILE A 71 1.12 4.34 16.51
C ILE A 71 2.46 4.95 16.10
N ILE A 72 3.47 4.14 15.81
CA ILE A 72 4.78 4.64 15.35
C ILE A 72 4.64 5.38 14.01
N ALA A 73 3.96 4.77 13.04
CA ALA A 73 3.80 5.34 11.71
C ALA A 73 2.98 6.65 11.74
N GLN A 74 1.90 6.69 12.52
CA GLN A 74 1.10 7.90 12.72
C GLN A 74 1.87 8.98 13.49
N GLY A 75 2.65 8.61 14.51
CA GLY A 75 3.53 9.53 15.24
C GLY A 75 4.59 10.16 14.34
N LEU A 76 5.21 9.36 13.48
CA LEU A 76 6.16 9.86 12.47
C LEU A 76 5.48 10.81 11.48
N THR A 77 4.27 10.47 11.03
CA THR A 77 3.47 11.31 10.13
C THR A 77 3.19 12.69 10.75
N LEU A 78 2.72 12.73 12.01
CA LEU A 78 2.46 13.98 12.72
C LEU A 78 3.74 14.79 12.96
N PHE A 79 4.85 14.11 13.28
CA PHE A 79 6.14 14.78 13.43
C PHE A 79 6.59 15.45 12.13
N LEU A 80 6.52 14.72 11.00
CA LEU A 80 6.87 15.27 9.69
C LEU A 80 5.93 16.41 9.29
N LEU A 81 4.64 16.30 9.57
CA LEU A 81 3.68 17.36 9.32
C LEU A 81 4.04 18.65 10.08
N VAL A 82 4.48 18.55 11.34
CA VAL A 82 4.93 19.71 12.13
C VAL A 82 6.23 20.29 11.55
N VAL A 83 7.16 19.45 11.10
CA VAL A 83 8.41 19.90 10.46
C VAL A 83 8.11 20.64 9.15
N ASP A 84 7.26 20.08 8.30
CA ASP A 84 6.85 20.66 7.02
C ASP A 84 6.14 22.00 7.26
N TYR A 85 5.21 22.06 8.22
CA TYR A 85 4.54 23.31 8.61
C TYR A 85 5.52 24.39 9.09
N ARG A 86 6.54 24.01 9.88
CA ARG A 86 7.57 24.95 10.35
C ARG A 86 8.49 25.42 9.22
N ARG A 87 8.78 24.56 8.24
CA ARG A 87 9.61 24.88 7.06
C ARG A 87 8.90 25.81 6.09
N ALA A 88 7.59 25.62 5.91
CA ALA A 88 6.77 26.44 5.03
C ALA A 88 6.63 27.90 5.48
N GLY A 89 6.96 28.24 6.73
CA GLY A 89 7.04 29.64 7.19
C GLY A 89 5.75 30.46 7.06
N GLY A 90 4.59 29.80 6.94
CA GLY A 90 3.28 30.43 6.70
C GLY A 90 2.88 30.59 5.23
N GLY A 91 3.74 30.24 4.26
CA GLY A 91 3.42 30.18 2.84
C GLY A 91 3.10 28.75 2.42
N VAL A 92 1.82 28.39 2.32
CA VAL A 92 1.39 27.02 1.99
C VAL A 92 1.44 26.80 0.48
N SER A 93 2.49 26.14 -0.03
CA SER A 93 2.49 25.60 -1.39
C SER A 93 2.16 24.10 -1.34
N VAL A 94 0.90 23.77 -1.65
CA VAL A 94 0.28 22.44 -1.48
C VAL A 94 1.04 21.28 -2.16
N HIS A 95 1.79 21.54 -3.23
CA HIS A 95 2.39 20.49 -4.05
C HIS A 95 3.86 20.14 -3.73
N GLY A 96 4.60 20.99 -2.99
CA GLY A 96 6.03 20.78 -2.74
C GLY A 96 6.38 20.52 -1.28
N ASP A 97 5.71 21.21 -0.36
CA ASP A 97 6.16 21.28 1.03
C ASP A 97 5.70 20.10 1.91
N PHE A 98 4.67 19.36 1.48
CA PHE A 98 4.05 18.27 2.26
C PHE A 98 4.31 16.87 1.68
N GLN A 99 5.28 16.71 0.77
CA GLN A 99 5.51 15.42 0.12
C GLN A 99 5.94 14.33 1.11
N ALA A 100 6.80 14.69 2.08
CA ALA A 100 7.31 13.74 3.08
C ALA A 100 6.21 13.28 4.05
N SER A 101 5.46 14.24 4.62
CA SER A 101 4.31 13.94 5.50
C SER A 101 3.22 13.15 4.78
N SER A 102 2.89 13.49 3.54
CA SER A 102 1.88 12.78 2.74
C SER A 102 2.30 11.35 2.39
N THR A 103 3.58 11.13 2.07
CA THR A 103 4.13 9.78 1.80
C THR A 103 4.16 8.92 3.06
N CYS A 104 4.48 9.51 4.22
CA CYS A 104 4.41 8.77 5.48
C CYS A 104 2.95 8.44 5.86
N ALA A 105 2.03 9.37 5.63
CA ALA A 105 0.61 9.17 5.86
C ALA A 105 0.04 8.02 5.03
N SER A 106 0.42 7.89 3.75
CA SER A 106 -0.08 6.81 2.88
C SER A 106 0.31 5.42 3.39
N ILE A 107 1.45 5.31 4.08
CA ILE A 107 1.92 4.06 4.71
C ILE A 107 1.27 3.86 6.10
N ALA A 108 1.03 4.94 6.84
CA ALA A 108 0.46 4.88 8.19
C ALA A 108 -1.06 4.60 8.22
N LEU A 109 -1.78 4.98 7.17
CA LEU A 109 -3.24 4.83 7.13
C LEU A 109 -3.71 3.37 7.09
N PRO A 110 -3.19 2.47 6.22
CA PRO A 110 -3.65 1.09 6.18
C PRO A 110 -3.65 0.38 7.54
N PRO A 111 -2.55 0.35 8.33
CA PRO A 111 -2.57 -0.33 9.64
C PRO A 111 -3.56 0.31 10.62
N ALA A 112 -3.76 1.63 10.56
CA ALA A 112 -4.77 2.32 11.37
C ALA A 112 -6.19 1.84 11.05
N TRP A 113 -6.50 1.61 9.78
CA TRP A 113 -7.77 1.04 9.36
C TRP A 113 -7.88 -0.46 9.65
N PHE A 114 -6.78 -1.21 9.59
CA PHE A 114 -6.77 -2.63 9.98
C PHE A 114 -7.11 -2.81 11.46
N SER A 115 -6.66 -1.93 12.36
CA SER A 115 -7.06 -1.94 13.77
C SER A 115 -8.58 -1.81 13.96
N LEU A 116 -9.31 -1.26 12.99
CA LEU A 116 -10.78 -1.22 13.06
C LEU A 116 -11.42 -2.61 13.00
N LEU A 117 -10.77 -3.58 12.35
CA LEU A 117 -11.23 -4.97 12.31
C LEU A 117 -11.24 -5.60 13.72
N TYR A 118 -10.33 -5.18 14.61
CA TYR A 118 -10.34 -5.62 16.00
C TYR A 118 -11.64 -5.21 16.72
N PHE A 119 -12.09 -3.96 16.52
CA PHE A 119 -13.35 -3.51 17.09
C PHE A 119 -14.56 -4.25 16.50
N MET A 120 -14.47 -4.76 15.27
CA MET A 120 -15.54 -5.57 14.69
C MET A 120 -15.74 -6.91 15.41
N LEU A 121 -14.72 -7.45 16.08
CA LEU A 121 -14.80 -8.70 16.85
C LEU A 121 -15.83 -8.66 17.99
N GLY A 122 -16.19 -7.46 18.46
CA GLY A 122 -17.15 -7.24 19.54
C GLY A 122 -18.62 -7.31 19.11
N PHE A 123 -18.92 -7.35 17.81
CA PHE A 123 -20.30 -7.43 17.30
C PHE A 123 -20.65 -8.87 16.92
N GLU A 124 -21.89 -9.30 17.23
CA GLU A 124 -22.34 -10.69 17.01
C GLU A 124 -22.31 -11.10 15.53
N GLY A 125 -22.70 -10.21 14.61
CA GLY A 125 -22.72 -10.49 13.18
C GLY A 125 -21.36 -10.33 12.48
N SER A 126 -20.75 -9.15 12.57
CA SER A 126 -19.48 -8.85 11.88
C SER A 126 -18.26 -9.48 12.56
N GLY A 127 -18.36 -9.87 13.83
CA GLY A 127 -17.25 -10.47 14.56
C GLY A 127 -16.86 -11.85 14.03
N MET A 128 -17.81 -12.65 13.55
CA MET A 128 -17.50 -13.96 12.94
C MET A 128 -16.69 -13.78 11.64
N LEU A 129 -17.11 -12.86 10.77
CA LEU A 129 -16.38 -12.55 9.53
C LEU A 129 -14.96 -12.05 9.82
N ALA A 130 -14.81 -11.14 10.79
CA ALA A 130 -13.51 -10.64 11.20
C ALA A 130 -12.61 -11.77 11.73
N ARG A 131 -13.13 -12.68 12.56
CA ARG A 131 -12.39 -13.87 13.05
C ARG A 131 -11.90 -14.74 11.90
N MET A 132 -12.76 -15.02 10.93
CA MET A 132 -12.40 -15.85 9.77
C MET A 132 -11.27 -15.22 8.95
N VAL A 133 -11.33 -13.90 8.68
CA VAL A 133 -10.26 -13.20 7.95
C VAL A 133 -8.92 -13.33 8.69
N ILE A 134 -8.91 -13.15 10.01
CA ILE A 134 -7.68 -13.24 10.82
C ILE A 134 -7.12 -14.66 10.79
N GLU A 135 -7.95 -15.67 11.02
CA GLU A 135 -7.51 -17.07 11.06
C GLU A 135 -7.04 -17.57 9.70
N ILE A 136 -7.73 -17.20 8.61
CA ILE A 136 -7.27 -17.49 7.24
C ILE A 136 -5.91 -16.82 7.01
N THR A 137 -5.76 -15.54 7.36
CA THR A 137 -4.50 -14.79 7.18
C THR A 137 -3.35 -15.46 7.94
N ARG A 138 -3.60 -15.94 9.16
CA ARG A 138 -2.61 -16.69 9.96
C ARG A 138 -2.27 -18.04 9.33
N GLY A 139 -3.28 -18.79 8.88
CA GLY A 139 -3.10 -20.14 8.36
C GLY A 139 -2.45 -20.21 6.98
N VAL A 140 -2.63 -19.20 6.12
CA VAL A 140 -2.01 -19.17 4.78
C VAL A 140 -0.60 -18.57 4.77
N ARG A 141 -0.08 -18.08 5.90
CA ARG A 141 1.23 -17.40 5.98
C ARG A 141 2.35 -18.21 5.34
N ASP A 142 2.48 -19.48 5.72
CA ASP A 142 3.58 -20.33 5.26
C ASP A 142 3.44 -20.64 3.76
N PHE A 143 2.20 -20.79 3.28
CA PHE A 143 1.91 -20.94 1.86
C PHE A 143 2.28 -19.68 1.06
N VAL A 144 1.96 -18.48 1.56
CA VAL A 144 2.31 -17.20 0.90
C VAL A 144 3.82 -17.03 0.80
N ILE A 145 4.60 -17.51 1.78
CA ILE A 145 6.07 -17.50 1.70
C ILE A 145 6.56 -18.38 0.54
N ILE A 146 6.02 -19.59 0.40
CA ILE A 146 6.37 -20.52 -0.70
C ILE A 146 6.02 -19.89 -2.05
N LEU A 147 4.82 -19.32 -2.15
CA LEU A 147 4.35 -18.59 -3.33
C LEU A 147 5.29 -17.43 -3.68
N ALA A 148 5.70 -16.62 -2.71
CA ALA A 148 6.60 -15.50 -2.93
C ALA A 148 7.96 -15.95 -3.49
N VAL A 149 8.54 -17.04 -2.97
CA VAL A 149 9.81 -17.59 -3.47
C VAL A 149 9.69 -18.00 -4.95
N VAL A 150 8.59 -18.66 -5.32
CA VAL A 150 8.32 -19.07 -6.69
C VAL A 150 8.15 -17.85 -7.60
N VAL A 151 7.30 -16.89 -7.21
CA VAL A 151 7.05 -15.68 -7.99
C VAL A 151 8.33 -14.87 -8.18
N ILE A 152 9.14 -14.68 -7.14
CA ILE A 152 10.44 -13.99 -7.22
C ILE A 152 11.37 -14.73 -8.20
N GLY A 153 11.45 -16.05 -8.13
CA GLY A 153 12.31 -16.85 -9.02
C GLY A 153 11.95 -16.67 -10.50
N PHE A 154 10.66 -16.75 -10.84
CA PHE A 154 10.19 -16.53 -12.21
C PHE A 154 10.30 -15.07 -12.64
N ALA A 155 9.98 -14.11 -11.76
CA ALA A 155 10.12 -12.68 -12.03
C ALA A 155 11.55 -12.31 -12.41
N LEU A 156 12.55 -12.84 -11.70
CA LEU A 156 13.96 -12.64 -12.02
C LEU A 156 14.36 -13.34 -13.34
N SER A 157 13.78 -14.52 -13.63
CA SER A 157 13.99 -15.20 -14.91
C SER A 157 13.47 -14.37 -16.08
N PHE A 158 12.27 -13.79 -15.96
CA PHE A 158 11.71 -12.88 -16.97
C PHE A 158 12.57 -11.62 -17.12
N TYR A 159 13.01 -11.02 -16.01
CA TYR A 159 13.92 -9.87 -16.02
C TYR A 159 15.20 -10.13 -16.84
N VAL A 160 15.85 -11.27 -16.63
CA VAL A 160 17.07 -11.63 -17.38
C VAL A 160 16.78 -11.77 -18.87
N LEU A 161 15.63 -12.34 -19.26
CA LEU A 161 15.26 -12.55 -20.66
C LEU A 161 14.91 -11.24 -21.37
N PHE A 162 14.22 -10.32 -20.69
CA PHE A 162 13.93 -8.98 -21.22
C PHE A 162 15.18 -8.13 -21.32
N GLN A 163 16.05 -8.15 -20.30
CA GLN A 163 17.31 -7.42 -20.32
C GLN A 163 18.27 -7.93 -21.40
N ALA A 164 18.24 -9.21 -21.74
CA ALA A 164 19.00 -9.75 -22.86
C ALA A 164 18.46 -9.26 -24.23
N GLY A 165 17.14 -9.07 -24.36
CA GLY A 165 16.52 -8.60 -25.60
C GLY A 165 16.78 -7.12 -25.88
N SER A 166 16.74 -6.30 -24.83
CA SER A 166 17.03 -4.87 -24.94
C SER A 166 18.48 -4.57 -25.35
N MET A 167 19.43 -5.48 -25.06
CA MET A 167 20.83 -5.35 -25.51
C MET A 167 21.02 -5.67 -27.00
N GLN A 168 20.04 -6.30 -27.66
CA GLN A 168 20.14 -6.76 -29.04
C GLN A 168 19.60 -5.74 -30.06
N HIS A 169 18.83 -4.73 -29.62
CA HIS A 169 18.42 -3.62 -30.48
C HIS A 169 19.55 -2.58 -30.61
N ASP A 170 20.10 -2.49 -31.83
CA ASP A 170 21.17 -1.57 -32.24
C ASP A 170 20.73 -0.10 -32.07
N PRO A 171 21.49 0.78 -31.39
CA PRO A 171 21.05 2.15 -31.10
C PRO A 171 21.04 3.11 -32.31
N MET A 172 21.15 2.61 -33.54
CA MET A 172 21.39 3.43 -34.74
C MET A 172 20.14 3.73 -35.60
N THR A 173 18.96 3.23 -35.27
CA THR A 173 17.70 3.60 -35.92
C THR A 173 16.84 4.47 -35.01
N VAL A 174 17.34 5.67 -34.69
CA VAL A 174 16.52 6.73 -34.07
C VAL A 174 15.95 7.60 -35.18
N GLY A 175 14.71 7.33 -35.55
CA GLY A 175 13.87 8.18 -36.38
C GLY A 175 12.43 8.13 -35.87
N ASP A 176 12.07 9.13 -35.06
CA ASP A 176 10.69 9.59 -34.81
C ASP A 176 9.63 8.57 -34.38
N VAL A 177 9.96 7.65 -33.48
CA VAL A 177 8.95 7.02 -32.62
C VAL A 177 9.40 7.29 -31.19
N ASP A 178 8.57 8.02 -30.44
CA ASP A 178 8.73 8.18 -29.01
C ASP A 178 8.98 6.80 -28.41
N VAL A 179 10.20 6.56 -27.95
CA VAL A 179 10.59 5.33 -27.24
C VAL A 179 9.97 5.41 -25.84
N GLU A 180 8.65 5.39 -25.79
CA GLU A 180 7.86 5.08 -24.59
C GLU A 180 7.79 3.56 -24.38
N ASP A 181 8.31 2.75 -25.31
CA ASP A 181 8.46 1.29 -25.18
C ASP A 181 9.65 0.90 -24.28
N GLU A 182 9.84 1.58 -23.15
CA GLU A 182 10.57 0.99 -22.03
C GLU A 182 9.73 -0.18 -21.52
N VAL A 183 9.97 -1.40 -22.02
CA VAL A 183 9.43 -2.70 -21.57
C VAL A 183 8.81 -2.57 -20.17
N PHE A 184 7.49 -2.38 -20.14
CA PHE A 184 6.79 -1.91 -18.95
C PHE A 184 7.12 -2.83 -17.77
N GLY A 185 7.79 -2.26 -16.76
CA GLY A 185 8.01 -2.94 -15.49
C GLY A 185 9.18 -3.93 -15.42
N TYR A 186 10.07 -4.07 -16.42
CA TYR A 186 11.29 -4.91 -16.29
C TYR A 186 12.61 -4.12 -16.25
N ARG A 187 12.55 -2.80 -16.04
CA ARG A 187 13.74 -1.93 -16.01
C ARG A 187 14.73 -2.24 -14.89
N ASN A 188 14.24 -2.66 -13.73
CA ASN A 188 15.06 -3.00 -12.56
C ASN A 188 14.50 -4.25 -11.89
N PRO A 189 15.30 -4.99 -11.09
CA PRO A 189 14.85 -6.25 -10.50
C PRO A 189 13.64 -6.06 -9.58
N LEU A 190 13.49 -4.90 -8.92
CA LEU A 190 12.34 -4.63 -8.06
C LEU A 190 11.04 -4.42 -8.86
N ALA A 191 11.11 -3.72 -9.99
CA ALA A 191 10.00 -3.55 -10.91
C ALA A 191 9.60 -4.91 -11.48
N ALA A 192 10.58 -5.76 -11.82
CA ALA A 192 10.29 -7.10 -12.30
C ALA A 192 9.53 -7.96 -11.27
N LEU A 193 9.75 -7.75 -9.96
CA LEU A 193 8.95 -8.40 -8.91
C LEU A 193 7.49 -7.91 -8.92
N VAL A 194 7.28 -6.61 -9.10
CA VAL A 194 5.93 -6.03 -9.22
C VAL A 194 5.23 -6.57 -10.46
N SER A 195 5.93 -6.62 -11.59
CA SER A 195 5.42 -7.20 -12.84
C SER A 195 5.14 -8.70 -12.69
N GLY A 196 6.01 -9.45 -12.00
CA GLY A 196 5.79 -10.86 -11.72
C GLY A 196 4.56 -11.11 -10.83
N PHE A 197 4.28 -10.22 -9.88
CA PHE A 197 3.06 -10.26 -9.07
C PHE A 197 1.81 -9.89 -9.90
N ALA A 198 1.89 -8.87 -10.76
CA ALA A 198 0.81 -8.51 -11.68
C ALA A 198 0.49 -9.67 -12.64
N LEU A 199 1.53 -10.30 -13.19
CA LEU A 199 1.42 -11.44 -14.10
C LEU A 199 0.82 -12.68 -13.42
N MET A 200 1.05 -12.87 -12.11
CA MET A 200 0.35 -13.86 -11.29
C MET A 200 -1.16 -13.56 -11.17
N LEU A 201 -1.55 -12.30 -11.09
CA LEU A 201 -2.96 -11.88 -11.06
C LEU A 201 -3.63 -11.93 -12.43
N GLY A 202 -2.87 -12.25 -13.49
CA GLY A 202 -3.36 -12.33 -14.87
C GLY A 202 -3.27 -11.01 -15.63
N ASP A 203 -2.53 -10.03 -15.10
CA ASP A 203 -2.26 -8.76 -15.77
C ASP A 203 -0.98 -8.90 -16.63
N PHE A 204 -1.17 -9.15 -17.92
CA PHE A 204 -0.08 -9.27 -18.90
C PHE A 204 -0.56 -8.89 -20.29
N ASP A 205 0.32 -8.24 -21.06
CA ASP A 205 0.15 -8.04 -22.50
C ASP A 205 1.09 -8.96 -23.27
N ARG A 206 0.56 -9.64 -24.29
CA ARG A 206 1.37 -10.53 -25.13
C ARG A 206 2.20 -9.76 -26.15
N ASP A 207 1.79 -8.55 -26.50
CA ASP A 207 2.52 -7.73 -27.46
C ASP A 207 3.88 -7.28 -26.87
N GLU A 208 3.99 -7.22 -25.54
CA GLU A 208 5.26 -6.94 -24.84
C GLU A 208 6.27 -8.10 -24.95
N PHE A 209 5.81 -9.34 -25.17
CA PHE A 209 6.71 -10.51 -25.16
C PHE A 209 7.64 -10.54 -26.37
N SER A 210 7.30 -9.83 -27.46
CA SER A 210 8.18 -9.70 -28.62
C SER A 210 9.44 -8.88 -28.33
N ALA A 211 9.44 -8.06 -27.27
CA ALA A 211 10.63 -7.31 -26.85
C ALA A 211 11.68 -8.17 -26.11
N SER A 212 11.35 -9.43 -25.80
CA SER A 212 12.27 -10.35 -25.13
C SER A 212 13.33 -10.91 -26.09
N ALA A 213 14.49 -11.36 -25.58
CA ALA A 213 15.56 -11.93 -26.42
C ALA A 213 15.11 -13.14 -27.25
N ASN A 214 14.14 -13.89 -26.74
CA ASN A 214 13.58 -15.04 -27.42
C ASN A 214 12.11 -15.20 -27.03
N GLU A 215 11.22 -14.78 -27.93
CA GLU A 215 9.77 -14.83 -27.76
C GLU A 215 9.27 -16.26 -27.51
N SER A 216 9.85 -17.27 -28.15
CA SER A 216 9.44 -18.66 -27.95
C SER A 216 9.77 -19.16 -26.54
N LEU A 217 10.95 -18.82 -26.02
CA LEU A 217 11.33 -19.16 -24.65
C LEU A 217 10.48 -18.39 -23.63
N MET A 218 10.19 -17.12 -23.89
CA MET A 218 9.32 -16.28 -23.06
C MET A 218 7.92 -16.90 -22.95
N ASN A 219 7.32 -17.28 -24.09
CA ASN A 219 6.01 -17.93 -24.13
C ASN A 219 5.99 -19.25 -23.37
N VAL A 220 7.05 -20.08 -23.48
CA VAL A 220 7.14 -21.34 -22.74
C VAL A 220 7.23 -21.09 -21.23
N LEU A 221 8.10 -20.17 -20.79
CA LEU A 221 8.24 -19.80 -19.38
C LEU A 221 6.95 -19.21 -18.81
N PHE A 222 6.26 -18.38 -19.58
CA PHE A 222 4.97 -17.81 -19.23
C PHE A 222 3.91 -18.89 -19.00
N VAL A 223 3.78 -19.86 -19.92
CA VAL A 223 2.82 -20.96 -19.76
C VAL A 223 3.15 -21.80 -18.53
N VAL A 224 4.42 -22.12 -18.30
CA VAL A 224 4.85 -22.87 -17.11
C VAL A 224 4.52 -22.09 -15.83
N PHE A 225 4.78 -20.78 -15.81
CA PHE A 225 4.43 -19.91 -14.69
C PHE A 225 2.93 -19.91 -14.41
N GLN A 226 2.09 -19.75 -15.45
CA GLN A 226 0.63 -19.74 -15.29
C GLN A 226 0.09 -21.09 -14.81
N VAL A 227 0.59 -22.20 -15.34
CA VAL A 227 0.17 -23.54 -14.88
C VAL A 227 0.57 -23.75 -13.42
N PHE A 228 1.79 -23.37 -13.06
CA PHE A 228 2.28 -23.61 -11.71
C PHE A 228 1.64 -22.66 -10.68
N VAL A 229 1.70 -21.35 -10.90
CA VAL A 229 1.22 -20.35 -9.94
C VAL A 229 -0.30 -20.24 -9.97
N THR A 230 -0.89 -19.97 -11.14
CA THR A 230 -2.32 -19.68 -11.25
C THR A 230 -3.19 -20.92 -11.16
N ILE A 231 -2.79 -22.03 -11.79
CA ILE A 231 -3.61 -23.26 -11.77
C ILE A 231 -3.31 -24.11 -10.54
N ILE A 232 -2.04 -24.36 -10.18
CA ILE A 232 -1.73 -25.26 -9.08
C ILE A 232 -1.74 -24.53 -7.74
N MET A 233 -0.93 -23.47 -7.59
CA MET A 233 -0.75 -22.81 -6.31
C MET A 233 -2.01 -22.07 -5.85
N LEU A 234 -2.66 -21.25 -6.69
CA LEU A 234 -3.88 -20.55 -6.27
C LEU A 234 -5.03 -21.50 -5.92
N ASN A 235 -5.18 -22.60 -6.63
CA ASN A 235 -6.21 -23.60 -6.28
C ASN A 235 -5.89 -24.31 -4.97
N LEU A 236 -4.60 -24.56 -4.67
CA LEU A 236 -4.18 -25.09 -3.38
C LEU A 236 -4.42 -24.07 -2.25
N LEU A 237 -4.22 -22.78 -2.50
CA LEU A 237 -4.54 -21.72 -1.55
C LEU A 237 -6.02 -21.75 -1.18
N ILE A 238 -6.92 -21.84 -2.17
CA ILE A 238 -8.36 -21.94 -1.94
C ILE A 238 -8.71 -23.18 -1.11
N ALA A 239 -8.07 -24.33 -1.39
CA ALA A 239 -8.28 -25.55 -0.60
C ALA A 239 -7.87 -25.36 0.87
N ILE A 240 -6.72 -24.74 1.13
CA ILE A 240 -6.26 -24.43 2.50
C ILE A 240 -7.20 -23.45 3.19
N MET A 241 -7.69 -22.43 2.48
CA MET A 241 -8.67 -21.49 3.03
C MET A 241 -9.98 -22.19 3.41
N GLY A 242 -10.44 -23.15 2.59
CA GLY A 242 -11.60 -23.98 2.90
C GLY A 242 -11.42 -24.79 4.18
N ASP A 243 -10.29 -25.49 4.32
CA ASP A 243 -9.98 -26.27 5.53
C ASP A 243 -9.90 -25.41 6.80
N ILE A 244 -9.44 -24.16 6.70
CA ILE A 244 -9.40 -23.22 7.84
C ILE A 244 -10.82 -22.73 8.15
N PHE A 245 -11.60 -22.40 7.12
CA PHE A 245 -12.98 -21.95 7.26
C PHE A 245 -13.83 -22.99 7.98
N ASP A 246 -13.71 -24.26 7.62
CA ASP A 246 -14.46 -25.36 8.23
C ASP A 246 -14.06 -25.58 9.70
N LYS A 247 -12.80 -25.31 10.08
CA LYS A 247 -12.34 -25.43 11.47
C LYS A 247 -12.81 -24.28 12.37
N VAL A 248 -12.98 -23.09 11.81
CA VAL A 248 -13.29 -21.86 12.55
C VAL A 248 -14.80 -21.60 12.60
N SER A 249 -15.53 -22.08 11.60
CA SER A 249 -16.99 -22.00 11.58
C SER A 249 -17.57 -22.94 12.64
N PRO A 250 -18.39 -22.44 13.59
CA PRO A 250 -19.12 -23.33 14.49
C PRO A 250 -20.04 -24.21 13.65
N GLU A 251 -19.96 -25.53 13.82
CA GLU A 251 -20.91 -26.46 13.19
C GLU A 251 -22.35 -25.99 13.52
N PRO A 252 -23.26 -26.00 12.54
CA PRO A 252 -24.64 -25.54 12.74
C PRO A 252 -25.42 -26.39 13.75
#